data_AF-A0A382GCD2-F1
#
_entry.id   AF-A0A382GCD2-F1
#
_cell.length_a   1.000
_cell.length_b   1.000
_cell.length_c   1.000
_cell.angle_alpha   90.00
_cell.angle_beta   90.00
_cell.angle_gamma   90.00
#
_symmetry.space_group_name_H-M   'P 1'
#
loop_
_entity.id
_entity.type
_entity.pdbx_description
1 polymer ?
#
loop_
_entity_poly.entity_id
_entity_poly.type
_entity_poly.pdbx_seq_one_letter_code
_entity_poly.pdbx_strand_id
1 'polypeptide(L)'
;MSKGEIVMGALAPHPPHLVYAENPPQNEATSEGGWEELRWGYERLRESLSDRDYDVIIVHTPHWATFIGTHFLGVDNFKSLSVDPIFPNLFRYNYDLKVDVELSRAIHDNAADSGLLVKMMENPNFR
;
A
#
# COMPACT_ATOMS: atom_id res chain seq x y z
N MET A 1 24.25 16.43 -6.72
CA MET A 1 22.97 15.84 -6.27
C MET A 1 22.82 14.52 -6.99
N SER A 2 22.52 13.43 -6.29
CA SER A 2 22.13 12.18 -6.94
C SER A 2 20.84 12.40 -7.72
N LYS A 3 20.68 11.69 -8.85
CA LYS A 3 19.47 11.71 -9.68
C LYS A 3 18.46 10.74 -9.07
N GLY A 4 17.18 11.10 -9.01
CA GLY A 4 16.12 10.16 -8.61
C GLY A 4 16.03 8.96 -9.56
N GLU A 5 15.74 7.78 -9.03
CA GLU A 5 15.76 6.51 -9.76
C GLU A 5 14.59 5.61 -9.37
N ILE A 6 14.05 4.85 -10.34
CA ILE A 6 13.12 3.75 -10.09
C ILE A 6 13.95 2.47 -10.01
N VAL A 7 14.16 1.95 -8.82
CA VAL A 7 15.05 0.81 -8.59
C VAL A 7 14.39 -0.55 -8.79
N MET A 8 13.05 -0.61 -8.75
CA MET A 8 12.28 -1.85 -8.90
C MET A 8 10.83 -1.59 -9.29
N GLY A 9 10.22 -2.53 -10.01
CA GLY A 9 8.78 -2.63 -10.21
C GLY A 9 8.30 -4.05 -9.89
N ALA A 10 7.14 -4.17 -9.25
CA ALA A 10 6.56 -5.46 -8.88
C ALA A 10 5.06 -5.48 -9.14
N LEU A 11 4.55 -6.63 -9.59
CA LEU A 11 3.14 -6.95 -9.52
C LEU A 11 2.87 -7.71 -8.21
N ALA A 12 2.26 -7.03 -7.24
CA ALA A 12 2.04 -7.53 -5.90
C ALA A 12 0.53 -7.66 -5.63
N PRO A 13 -0.10 -8.82 -5.91
CA PRO A 13 -1.53 -9.01 -5.69
C PRO A 13 -1.88 -8.97 -4.20
N HIS A 14 -3.07 -8.48 -3.84
CA HIS A 14 -3.45 -8.21 -2.45
C HIS A 14 -4.51 -9.20 -1.87
N PRO A 15 -4.38 -10.54 -2.00
CA PRO A 15 -5.35 -11.44 -1.37
C PRO A 15 -5.18 -11.43 0.16
N PRO A 16 -6.22 -11.11 0.94
CA PRO A 16 -6.15 -11.03 2.41
C PRO A 16 -5.75 -12.36 3.07
N HIS A 17 -6.02 -13.48 2.38
CA HIS A 17 -5.68 -14.83 2.78
C HIS A 17 -4.19 -15.05 3.10
N LEU A 18 -3.28 -14.35 2.40
CA LEU A 18 -1.83 -14.50 2.64
C LEU A 18 -1.44 -13.98 4.01
N VAL A 19 -1.97 -12.81 4.38
CA VAL A 19 -1.75 -12.20 5.70
C VAL A 19 -2.42 -13.03 6.79
N TYR A 20 -3.63 -13.51 6.55
CA TYR A 20 -4.34 -14.41 7.48
C TYR A 20 -3.52 -15.68 7.77
N ALA A 21 -2.98 -16.32 6.73
CA ALA A 21 -2.17 -17.53 6.86
C ALA A 21 -0.84 -17.30 7.60
N GLU A 22 -0.29 -16.09 7.54
CA GLU A 22 1.00 -15.74 8.16
C GLU A 22 0.89 -15.45 9.66
N ASN A 23 -0.31 -15.16 10.17
CA ASN A 23 -0.57 -14.81 11.57
C ASN A 23 0.32 -13.68 12.13
N PRO A 24 0.50 -12.54 11.41
CA PRO A 24 1.28 -11.43 11.95
C PRO A 24 0.54 -10.79 13.13
N PRO A 25 1.24 -10.22 14.12
CA PRO A 25 0.63 -9.68 15.34
C PRO A 25 -0.35 -8.52 15.11
N GLN A 26 -0.30 -7.89 13.94
CA GLN A 26 -1.20 -6.81 13.54
C GLN A 26 -2.58 -7.31 13.11
N ASN A 27 -2.70 -8.54 12.64
CA ASN A 27 -3.97 -9.12 12.18
C ASN A 27 -4.67 -9.83 13.35
N GLU A 28 -5.92 -9.46 13.65
CA GLU A 28 -6.64 -10.01 14.81
C GLU A 28 -7.01 -11.49 14.64
N ALA A 29 -7.27 -11.93 13.40
CA ALA A 29 -7.69 -13.29 13.11
C ALA A 29 -6.48 -14.24 13.05
N THR A 30 -6.65 -15.43 13.63
CA THR A 30 -5.63 -16.51 13.62
C THR A 30 -6.05 -17.66 12.71
N SER A 31 -5.09 -18.20 11.97
CA SER A 31 -5.21 -19.33 11.05
C SER A 31 -4.35 -20.51 11.49
N GLU A 32 -4.57 -21.66 10.86
CA GLU A 32 -3.69 -22.83 10.96
C GLU A 32 -2.66 -22.90 9.80
N GLY A 33 -2.51 -21.82 9.00
CA GLY A 33 -1.65 -21.76 7.82
C GLY A 33 -2.42 -21.58 6.50
N GLY A 34 -1.80 -21.92 5.37
CA GLY A 34 -2.38 -21.90 4.03
C GLY A 34 -1.66 -20.99 3.01
N TRP A 35 -1.98 -21.21 1.72
CA TRP A 35 -1.49 -20.43 0.57
C TRP A 35 0.04 -20.34 0.47
N GLU A 36 0.74 -21.41 0.84
CA GLU A 36 2.19 -21.47 0.99
C GLU A 36 2.92 -21.08 -0.29
N GLU A 37 2.47 -21.55 -1.46
CA GLU A 37 3.15 -21.23 -2.73
C GLU A 37 3.17 -19.72 -3.03
N LEU A 38 2.05 -19.03 -2.80
CA LEU A 38 1.96 -17.58 -2.98
C LEU A 38 2.73 -16.83 -1.89
N ARG A 39 2.70 -17.33 -0.65
CA ARG A 39 3.50 -16.77 0.44
C ARG A 39 4.99 -16.89 0.18
N TRP A 40 5.47 -18.05 -0.28
CA TRP A 40 6.86 -18.24 -0.67
C TRP A 40 7.25 -17.36 -1.87
N GLY A 41 6.31 -17.07 -2.77
CA GLY A 41 6.48 -16.03 -3.79
C GLY A 41 6.72 -14.65 -3.17
N TYR A 42 5.94 -14.30 -2.14
CA TYR A 42 6.14 -13.07 -1.37
C TYR A 42 7.44 -13.05 -0.57
N GLU A 43 7.92 -14.18 -0.04
CA GLU A 43 9.24 -14.24 0.60
C GLU A 43 10.36 -13.88 -0.38
N ARG A 44 10.34 -14.42 -1.61
CA ARG A 44 11.31 -14.05 -2.65
C ARG A 44 11.23 -12.58 -3.04
N LEU A 45 10.03 -12.00 -3.05
CA LEU A 45 9.83 -10.57 -3.28
C LEU A 45 10.41 -9.73 -2.12
N ARG A 46 10.18 -10.14 -0.86
CA ARG A 46 10.74 -9.51 0.34
C ARG A 46 12.26 -9.55 0.32
N GLU A 47 12.86 -10.70 0.00
CA GLU A 47 14.31 -10.84 -0.17
C GLU A 47 14.84 -9.87 -1.24
N SER A 48 14.20 -9.85 -2.42
CA SER A 48 14.57 -8.95 -3.52
C SER A 48 14.47 -7.47 -3.18
N LEU A 49 13.58 -7.09 -2.27
CA LEU A 49 13.44 -5.73 -1.73
C LEU A 49 14.48 -5.44 -0.67
N SER A 50 14.81 -6.40 0.20
CA SER A 50 15.73 -6.21 1.33
C SER A 50 17.17 -5.89 0.91
N ASP A 51 17.58 -6.36 -0.28
CA ASP A 51 18.90 -6.10 -0.85
C ASP A 51 19.01 -4.75 -1.59
N ARG A 52 17.93 -3.96 -1.61
CA ARG A 52 17.84 -2.71 -2.36
C ARG A 52 17.77 -1.51 -1.43
N ASP A 53 18.48 -0.46 -1.82
CA ASP A 53 18.34 0.87 -1.22
C ASP A 53 17.19 1.60 -1.91
N TYR A 54 16.14 1.92 -1.15
CA TYR A 54 14.97 2.66 -1.64
C TYR A 54 14.38 3.54 -0.54
N ASP A 55 13.93 4.74 -0.92
CA ASP A 55 13.37 5.71 0.02
C ASP A 55 11.87 5.50 0.28
N VAL A 56 11.14 5.02 -0.73
CA VAL A 56 9.67 5.02 -0.75
C VAL A 56 9.12 3.90 -1.64
N ILE A 57 7.91 3.43 -1.31
CA ILE A 57 7.15 2.50 -2.14
C ILE A 57 5.89 3.21 -2.65
N ILE A 58 5.73 3.28 -3.98
CA ILE A 58 4.52 3.81 -4.61
C ILE A 58 3.58 2.64 -4.90
N VAL A 59 2.36 2.71 -4.37
CA VAL A 59 1.33 1.66 -4.53
C VAL A 59 0.12 2.22 -5.25
N HIS A 60 -0.29 1.56 -6.34
CA HIS A 60 -1.56 1.80 -7.01
C HIS A 60 -2.49 0.61 -6.72
N THR A 61 -3.62 0.88 -6.05
CA THR A 61 -4.54 -0.17 -5.56
C THR A 61 -5.91 -0.09 -6.25
N PRO A 62 -6.50 -1.23 -6.64
CA PRO A 62 -7.85 -1.25 -7.19
C PRO A 62 -8.95 -1.04 -6.11
N HIS A 63 -8.63 -1.23 -4.82
CA HIS A 63 -9.61 -1.11 -3.73
C HIS A 63 -9.88 0.33 -3.29
N TRP A 64 -9.15 1.30 -3.84
CA TRP A 64 -9.45 2.71 -3.68
C TRP A 64 -9.99 3.31 -4.98
N ALA A 65 -11.22 2.91 -5.31
CA ALA A 65 -11.89 3.38 -6.52
C ALA A 65 -12.38 4.82 -6.35
N THR A 66 -12.02 5.70 -7.29
CA THR A 66 -12.45 7.10 -7.32
C THR A 66 -13.29 7.35 -8.58
N PHE A 67 -14.41 8.05 -8.43
CA PHE A 67 -15.29 8.38 -9.56
C PHE A 67 -14.83 9.61 -10.34
N ILE A 68 -14.10 10.52 -9.69
CA ILE A 68 -13.72 11.82 -10.27
C ILE A 68 -12.22 12.00 -10.11
N GLY A 69 -11.46 11.68 -11.15
CA GLY A 69 -10.02 11.88 -11.18
C GLY A 69 -9.21 10.93 -10.28
N THR A 70 -7.89 11.07 -10.34
CA THR A 70 -6.94 10.24 -9.60
C THR A 70 -6.59 10.89 -8.26
N HIS A 71 -6.69 10.13 -7.17
CA HIS A 71 -6.45 10.65 -5.83
C HIS A 71 -5.08 10.23 -5.29
N PHE A 72 -4.48 11.11 -4.49
CA PHE A 72 -3.18 10.93 -3.86
C PHE A 72 -3.29 11.15 -2.35
N LEU A 73 -2.57 10.35 -1.55
CA LEU A 73 -2.54 10.53 -0.10
C LEU A 73 -1.81 11.83 0.27
N GLY A 74 -2.41 12.67 1.11
CA GLY A 74 -1.90 14.00 1.45
C GLY A 74 -1.77 14.28 2.95
N VAL A 75 -1.72 13.23 3.77
CA VAL A 75 -1.50 13.31 5.23
C VAL A 75 -0.31 12.45 5.60
N ASP A 76 0.54 12.92 6.51
CA ASP A 76 1.84 12.30 6.82
C ASP A 76 1.74 10.91 7.45
N ASN A 77 0.67 10.64 8.21
CA ASN A 77 0.48 9.37 8.91
C ASN A 77 -0.98 8.92 8.88
N PHE A 78 -1.22 7.68 8.46
CA PHE A 78 -2.53 7.03 8.59
C PHE A 78 -2.43 5.84 9.54
N LYS A 79 -3.31 5.82 10.54
CA LYS A 79 -3.37 4.77 11.54
C LYS A 79 -4.82 4.41 11.81
N SER A 80 -5.17 3.14 11.60
CA SER A 80 -6.54 2.66 11.75
C SER A 80 -6.58 1.13 11.79
N LEU A 81 -7.80 0.60 11.86
CA LEU A 81 -8.09 -0.82 11.68
C LEU A 81 -8.66 -1.04 10.27
N SER A 82 -7.92 -1.74 9.42
CA SER A 82 -8.39 -2.15 8.10
C SER A 82 -9.13 -3.48 8.21
N VAL A 83 -10.43 -3.46 7.95
CA VAL A 83 -11.27 -4.66 7.92
C VAL A 83 -11.67 -4.93 6.49
N ASP A 84 -11.35 -6.11 5.97
CA ASP A 84 -11.82 -6.51 4.65
C ASP A 84 -13.35 -6.67 4.68
N PRO A 85 -14.11 -5.97 3.81
CA PRO A 85 -15.57 -6.01 3.85
C PRO A 85 -16.16 -7.34 3.35
N ILE A 86 -15.40 -8.10 2.56
CA ILE A 86 -15.82 -9.40 2.01
C ILE A 86 -15.33 -10.55 2.89
N PHE A 87 -14.11 -10.43 3.43
CA PHE A 87 -13.46 -11.44 4.25
C PHE A 87 -13.12 -10.94 5.68
N PRO A 88 -14.09 -10.40 6.43
CA PRO A 88 -13.82 -9.83 7.75
C PRO A 88 -13.40 -10.88 8.79
N ASN A 89 -13.66 -12.16 8.53
CA ASN A 89 -13.21 -13.28 9.35
C ASN A 89 -11.73 -13.64 9.14
N LEU A 90 -11.08 -13.11 8.10
CA LEU A 90 -9.68 -13.39 7.76
C LEU A 90 -8.78 -12.17 8.01
N PHE A 91 -9.26 -10.97 7.68
CA PHE A 91 -8.43 -9.77 7.64
C PHE A 91 -9.02 -8.61 8.43
N ARG A 92 -8.38 -8.32 9.56
CA ARG A 92 -8.68 -7.24 10.51
C ARG A 92 -7.34 -6.73 11.01
N TYR A 93 -6.74 -5.82 10.25
CA TYR A 93 -5.34 -5.47 10.34
C TYR A 93 -5.15 -4.08 10.93
N ASN A 94 -4.48 -3.99 12.08
CA ASN A 94 -4.07 -2.73 12.69
C ASN A 94 -2.84 -2.18 11.96
N TYR A 95 -3.00 -1.08 11.24
CA TYR A 95 -1.92 -0.46 10.47
C TYR A 95 -1.52 0.91 11.03
N ASP A 96 -0.27 1.29 10.80
CA ASP A 96 0.31 2.60 11.10
C ASP A 96 1.32 2.88 9.97
N LEU A 97 0.92 3.69 8.98
CA LEU A 97 1.69 3.92 7.75
C LEU A 97 2.08 5.40 7.65
N LYS A 98 3.31 5.64 7.24
CA LYS A 98 3.81 6.98 6.88
C LYS A 98 3.73 7.21 5.39
N VAL A 99 3.43 8.44 5.00
CA VAL A 99 3.37 8.87 3.60
C VAL A 99 4.44 9.90 3.35
N ASP A 100 5.18 9.73 2.26
CA ASP A 100 5.99 10.81 1.69
C ASP A 100 5.06 11.80 0.98
N VAL A 101 4.54 12.77 1.74
CA VAL A 101 3.59 13.76 1.23
C VAL A 101 4.23 14.71 0.23
N GLU A 102 5.54 14.97 0.35
CA GLU A 102 6.28 15.79 -0.60
C GLU A 102 6.29 15.12 -1.98
N LEU A 103 6.72 13.85 -2.05
CA LEU A 103 6.72 13.10 -3.30
C LEU A 103 5.29 12.88 -3.83
N SER A 104 4.33 12.55 -2.95
CA SER A 104 2.92 12.37 -3.33
C SER A 104 2.37 13.62 -4.04
N ARG A 105 2.67 14.81 -3.49
CA ARG A 105 2.29 16.09 -4.08
C ARG A 105 3.03 16.36 -5.39
N ALA A 106 4.32 16.05 -5.47
CA ALA A 106 5.07 16.20 -6.72
C ALA A 106 4.49 15.33 -7.85
N ILE A 107 4.05 14.10 -7.55
CA ILE A 107 3.39 13.23 -8.54
C ILE A 107 2.03 13.80 -8.95
N HIS A 108 1.23 14.25 -7.97
CA HIS A 108 -0.04 14.92 -8.21
C HIS A 108 0.11 16.11 -9.16
N ASP A 109 1.06 17.02 -8.88
CA ASP A 109 1.24 18.25 -9.66
C ASP A 109 1.72 17.93 -11.09
N ASN A 110 2.65 16.98 -11.26
CA ASN A 110 3.06 16.52 -12.59
C ASN A 110 1.90 15.90 -13.39
N ALA A 111 1.00 15.17 -12.72
CA ALA A 111 -0.19 14.59 -13.33
C ALA A 111 -1.21 15.68 -13.73
N ALA A 112 -1.41 16.68 -12.87
CA ALA A 112 -2.25 17.85 -13.15
C ALA A 112 -1.74 18.61 -14.38
N ASP A 113 -0.43 18.89 -14.43
CA ASP A 113 0.23 19.58 -15.54
C ASP A 113 0.15 18.78 -16.85
N SER A 114 0.07 17.45 -16.75
CA SER A 114 -0.17 16.54 -17.89
C SER A 114 -1.65 16.48 -18.31
N GLY A 115 -2.53 17.25 -17.67
CA GLY A 115 -3.96 17.35 -17.99
C GLY A 115 -4.85 16.30 -17.32
N LEU A 116 -4.33 15.54 -16.36
CA LEU A 116 -5.16 14.61 -15.58
C LEU A 116 -5.95 15.36 -14.52
N LEU A 117 -7.22 14.98 -14.34
CA LEU A 117 -8.00 15.43 -13.19
C LEU A 117 -7.48 14.69 -11.95
N VAL A 118 -6.91 15.43 -11.01
CA VAL A 118 -6.28 14.87 -9.81
C VAL A 118 -6.76 15.56 -8.53
N LYS A 119 -6.58 14.88 -7.39
CA LYS A 119 -6.94 15.40 -6.08
C LYS A 119 -5.99 14.91 -4.97
N MET A 120 -5.49 15.83 -4.17
CA MET A 120 -4.84 15.51 -2.88
C MET A 120 -5.87 15.22 -1.79
N MET A 121 -5.63 14.16 -1.03
CA MET A 121 -6.44 13.78 0.13
C MET A 121 -5.82 14.26 1.42
N GLU A 122 -6.22 15.46 1.84
CA GLU A 122 -5.61 16.19 2.96
C GLU A 122 -6.48 16.18 4.22
N ASN A 123 -7.62 15.47 4.22
CA ASN A 123 -8.48 15.40 5.40
C ASN A 123 -7.83 14.48 6.46
N PRO A 124 -7.40 15.02 7.61
CA PRO A 124 -6.76 14.21 8.66
C PRO A 124 -7.75 13.24 9.34
N ASN A 125 -9.06 13.43 9.14
CA ASN A 125 -10.10 12.53 9.64
C ASN A 125 -10.44 11.41 8.67
N PHE A 126 -9.74 11.31 7.54
CA PHE A 126 -9.87 10.17 6.64
C PHE A 126 -9.28 8.93 7.35
N ARG A 127 -10.14 7.96 7.65
CA ARG A 127 -9.82 6.77 8.47
C ARG A 127 -9.39 5.58 7.64
#